data_AF-A0AAW0TSN2-F1
#
_entry.id   AF-A0AAW0TSN2-F1
#
_cell.length_a   1.000
_cell.length_b   1.000
_cell.length_c   1.000
_cell.angle_alpha   90.00
_cell.angle_beta   90.00
_cell.angle_gamma   90.00
#
_symmetry.space_group_name_H-M   'P 1'
#
loop_
_entity.id
_entity.type
_entity.pdbx_description
1 polymer ?
#
loop_
_entity_poly.entity_id
_entity_poly.type
_entity_poly.pdbx_seq_one_letter_code
_entity_poly.pdbx_strand_id
1 'polypeptide(L)'
;MIYHSENPRALKILLLVDNTPSHQPSLQNLSSNIKLAFLPPNTTSLLQSCDQGLIQTFKSYYLRSVMATAVKFVHLFSGFTVDDIIQKANKQTLAYAKDLGLEEVEHDDIEQLQSHRQELTNEDQIEMKAEKQ
;
A
#
# COMPACT_ATOMS: atom_id res chain seq x y z
N MET A 1 -10.26 9.30 29.84
CA MET A 1 -9.90 8.92 31.22
C MET A 1 -11.07 9.26 32.13
N ILE A 2 -11.64 8.26 32.82
CA ILE A 2 -12.71 8.49 33.80
C ILE A 2 -12.04 8.56 35.17
N TYR A 3 -12.21 9.68 35.87
CA TYR A 3 -11.74 9.83 37.25
C TYR A 3 -12.84 9.37 38.21
N HIS A 4 -12.51 8.45 39.11
CA HIS A 4 -13.36 8.01 40.21
C HIS A 4 -12.80 8.54 41.53
N SER A 5 -13.63 9.16 42.37
CA SER A 5 -13.28 9.63 43.72
C SER A 5 -14.04 8.78 44.73
N GLU A 6 -13.34 8.27 45.76
CA GLU A 6 -13.87 7.40 46.83
C GLU A 6 -14.77 8.15 47.84
N ASN A 7 -15.88 8.72 47.37
CA ASN A 7 -16.92 9.26 48.24
C ASN A 7 -18.29 8.72 47.78
N PRO A 8 -19.19 8.29 48.70
CA PRO A 8 -20.53 7.80 48.37
C PRO A 8 -21.49 8.92 47.91
N ARG A 9 -20.96 10.02 47.38
CA ARG A 9 -21.69 11.13 46.76
C ARG A 9 -21.73 10.86 45.25
N ALA A 10 -22.91 11.00 44.66
CA ALA A 10 -23.20 10.74 43.24
C ALA A 10 -21.98 10.94 42.32
N LEU A 11 -21.56 9.87 41.63
CA LEU A 11 -20.42 9.86 40.71
C LEU A 11 -20.58 10.98 39.68
N LYS A 12 -19.70 11.99 39.73
CA LYS A 12 -19.65 13.06 38.73
C LYS A 12 -18.64 12.69 37.65
N ILE A 13 -19.12 12.44 36.44
CA ILE A 13 -18.30 12.07 35.29
C ILE A 13 -18.07 13.32 34.44
N LEU A 14 -16.81 13.61 34.09
CA LEU A 14 -16.45 14.61 33.07
C LEU A 14 -16.12 13.88 31.77
N LEU A 15 -16.90 14.12 30.73
CA LEU A 15 -16.65 13.59 29.39
C LEU A 15 -16.02 14.68 28.52
N LEU A 16 -14.81 14.41 28.05
CA LEU A 16 -14.08 15.26 27.10
C LEU A 16 -14.31 14.71 25.70
N VAL A 17 -14.88 15.54 24.81
CA VAL A 17 -15.19 15.17 23.42
C VAL A 17 -14.49 16.15 22.48
N ASP A 18 -14.13 15.70 21.28
CA ASP A 18 -13.65 16.63 20.27
C ASP A 18 -14.74 17.58 19.81
N ASN A 19 -14.31 18.65 19.17
CA ASN A 19 -15.21 19.61 18.55
C ASN A 19 -15.42 19.27 17.07
N THR A 20 -15.91 18.06 16.76
CA THR A 20 -16.39 17.73 15.41
C THR A 20 -17.83 18.22 15.19
N PRO A 21 -18.17 18.66 13.97
CA PRO A 21 -19.56 19.03 13.61
C PRO A 21 -20.58 17.90 13.82
N SER A 22 -20.11 16.65 13.90
CA SER A 22 -20.95 15.47 14.11
C SER A 22 -21.40 15.29 15.56
N HIS A 23 -20.76 15.95 16.54
CA HIS A 23 -21.21 15.91 17.93
C HIS A 23 -22.32 16.94 18.16
N GLN A 24 -23.53 16.45 18.43
CA GLN A 24 -24.66 17.32 18.70
C GLN A 24 -24.52 18.03 20.06
N PRO A 25 -24.71 19.36 20.13
CA PRO A 25 -24.70 20.11 21.39
C PRO A 25 -25.77 19.67 22.40
N SER A 26 -26.80 18.96 21.95
CA SER A 26 -27.91 18.42 22.77
C SER A 26 -27.45 17.42 23.83
N LEU A 27 -26.26 16.83 23.71
CA LEU A 27 -25.71 15.86 24.64
C LEU A 27 -25.23 16.48 25.98
N GLN A 28 -25.16 17.81 26.09
CA GLN A 28 -24.64 18.49 27.28
C GLN A 28 -25.49 18.29 28.54
N ASN A 29 -26.75 17.86 28.41
CA ASN A 29 -27.72 17.74 29.51
C ASN A 29 -28.23 16.31 29.75
N LEU A 30 -27.52 15.28 29.28
CA LEU A 30 -27.94 13.88 29.39
C LEU A 30 -28.18 13.39 30.84
N SER A 31 -27.44 13.93 31.81
CA SER A 31 -27.58 13.59 33.22
C SER A 31 -26.99 14.68 34.10
N SER A 32 -27.60 14.93 35.27
CA SER A 32 -27.07 15.85 36.29
C SER A 32 -25.69 15.44 36.84
N ASN A 33 -25.32 14.18 36.63
CA ASN A 33 -24.06 13.59 37.08
C ASN A 33 -22.99 13.56 35.99
N ILE A 34 -23.30 13.97 34.75
CA ILE A 34 -22.35 13.96 33.64
C ILE A 34 -22.16 15.39 33.14
N LYS A 35 -20.93 15.88 33.17
CA LYS A 35 -20.55 17.14 32.54
C LYS A 35 -19.86 16.84 31.21
N LEU A 36 -20.38 17.41 30.12
CA LEU A 36 -19.76 17.35 28.80
C LEU A 36 -18.89 18.60 28.60
N ALA A 37 -17.65 18.42 28.15
CA ALA A 37 -16.76 19.52 27.78
C ALA A 37 -16.13 19.22 26.41
N PHE A 38 -16.19 20.22 25.53
CA PHE A 38 -15.62 20.15 24.19
C PHE A 38 -14.19 20.67 24.21
N LEU A 39 -13.30 19.97 23.52
CA LEU A 39 -11.93 20.45 23.31
C LEU A 39 -11.92 21.67 22.38
N PRO A 40 -10.95 22.59 22.51
CA PRO A 40 -10.81 23.70 21.58
C PRO A 40 -10.64 23.22 20.13
N PRO A 41 -11.11 24.00 19.13
CA PRO A 41 -10.85 23.69 17.72
C PRO A 41 -9.36 23.44 17.47
N ASN A 42 -9.01 22.45 16.66
CA ASN A 42 -7.64 22.11 16.26
C ASN A 42 -6.70 21.62 17.37
N THR A 43 -7.21 21.16 18.52
CA THR A 43 -6.37 20.54 19.58
C THR A 43 -6.27 19.02 19.53
N THR A 44 -6.86 18.40 18.50
CA THR A 44 -7.00 16.94 18.34
C THR A 44 -5.66 16.22 18.49
N SER A 45 -4.60 16.71 17.84
CA SER A 45 -3.29 16.04 17.85
C SER A 45 -2.51 16.17 19.16
N LEU A 46 -2.77 17.20 19.98
CA LEU A 46 -2.00 17.48 21.20
C LEU A 46 -2.66 16.91 22.47
N LEU A 47 -3.99 16.84 22.49
CA LEU A 47 -4.77 16.46 23.68
C LEU A 47 -5.47 15.10 23.56
N GLN A 48 -5.58 14.51 22.37
CA GLN A 48 -6.16 13.17 22.24
C GLN A 48 -5.12 12.08 22.46
N SER A 49 -5.12 11.53 23.67
CA SER A 49 -4.37 10.31 24.02
C SER A 49 -4.60 9.12 23.06
N CYS A 50 -5.76 9.07 22.38
CA CYS A 50 -6.06 8.03 21.40
C CYS A 50 -5.16 8.15 20.16
N ASP A 51 -5.00 9.36 19.64
CA ASP A 51 -4.19 9.65 18.46
C ASP A 51 -2.69 9.45 18.76
N GLN A 52 -2.27 9.77 19.99
CA GLN A 52 -0.87 9.70 20.39
C GLN A 52 -0.39 8.27 20.70
N GLY A 53 -1.24 7.42 21.29
CA GLY A 53 -0.85 6.04 21.63
C GLY A 53 -1.20 5.05 20.52
N LEU A 54 -2.50 4.93 20.23
CA LEU A 54 -3.03 3.86 19.39
C LEU A 54 -2.69 4.08 17.92
N ILE A 55 -2.98 5.28 17.39
CA ILE A 55 -2.75 5.60 15.97
C ILE A 55 -1.25 5.61 15.66
N GLN A 56 -0.43 6.19 16.54
CA GLN A 56 1.03 6.16 16.38
C GLN A 56 1.55 4.72 16.32
N THR A 57 1.16 3.87 17.26
CA THR A 57 1.58 2.46 17.31
C THR A 57 1.13 1.71 16.04
N PHE A 58 -0.11 1.93 15.61
CA PHE A 58 -0.64 1.33 14.39
C PHE A 58 0.15 1.74 13.15
N LYS A 59 0.41 3.05 12.98
CA LYS A 59 1.21 3.57 11.86
C LYS A 59 2.63 2.98 11.85
N SER A 60 3.29 2.91 13.01
CA SER A 60 4.63 2.32 13.13
C SER A 60 4.64 0.83 12.76
N TYR A 61 3.65 0.07 13.22
CA TYR A 61 3.55 -1.37 12.91
C TYR A 61 3.32 -1.60 11.41
N TYR A 62 2.38 -0.86 10.83
CA TYR A 62 2.08 -0.93 9.40
C TYR A 62 3.32 -0.61 8.55
N LEU A 63 4.00 0.51 8.85
CA LEU A 63 5.20 0.91 8.11
C LEU A 63 6.31 -0.15 8.21
N ARG A 64 6.54 -0.71 9.40
CA ARG A 64 7.53 -1.79 9.59
C ARG A 64 7.19 -3.02 8.76
N SER A 65 5.91 -3.40 8.68
CA SER A 65 5.46 -4.55 7.89
C SER A 65 5.68 -4.33 6.38
N VAL A 66 5.35 -3.14 5.89
CA VAL A 66 5.55 -2.77 4.49
C VAL A 66 7.05 -2.75 4.15
N MET A 67 7.88 -2.14 4.99
CA MET A 67 9.33 -2.09 4.77
C MET A 67 9.97 -3.48 4.83
N ALA A 68 9.56 -4.35 5.75
CA ALA A 68 10.02 -5.74 5.79
C ALA A 68 9.67 -6.51 4.52
N THR A 69 8.49 -6.23 3.95
CA THR A 69 8.05 -6.84 2.68
C THR A 69 8.87 -6.32 1.51
N ALA A 70 9.11 -5.01 1.45
CA ALA A 70 9.94 -4.38 0.43
C ALA A 70 11.38 -4.92 0.45
N VAL A 71 11.99 -5.06 1.64
CA VAL A 71 13.34 -5.62 1.78
C VAL A 71 13.39 -7.08 1.33
N LYS A 72 12.38 -7.90 1.67
CA LYS A 72 12.29 -9.28 1.15
C LYS A 72 12.16 -9.32 -0.36
N PHE A 73 11.39 -8.41 -0.93
CA PHE A 73 11.24 -8.29 -2.38
C PHE A 73 12.58 -7.91 -3.02
N VAL A 74 13.25 -6.85 -2.55
CA VAL A 74 14.58 -6.46 -3.03
C VAL A 74 15.58 -7.60 -2.88
N HIS A 75 15.56 -8.36 -1.77
CA HIS A 75 16.44 -9.52 -1.61
C HIS A 75 16.13 -10.64 -2.61
N LEU A 76 14.85 -10.93 -2.85
CA LEU A 76 14.43 -11.92 -3.83
C LEU A 76 14.87 -11.53 -5.24
N PHE A 77 14.83 -10.24 -5.58
CA PHE A 77 15.32 -9.73 -6.87
C PHE A 77 16.84 -9.62 -6.92
N SER A 78 17.52 -9.36 -5.80
CA SER A 78 19.00 -9.30 -5.74
C SER A 78 19.70 -10.64 -5.96
N GLY A 79 18.95 -11.74 -5.94
CA GLY A 79 19.45 -13.09 -6.23
C GLY A 79 19.33 -13.51 -7.70
N PHE A 80 18.75 -12.67 -8.56
CA PHE A 80 18.65 -12.92 -10.00
C PHE A 80 19.35 -11.80 -10.76
N THR A 81 20.39 -12.15 -11.51
CA THR A 81 20.96 -11.26 -12.51
C THR A 81 20.00 -11.14 -13.70
N VAL A 82 20.15 -10.09 -14.51
CA VAL A 82 19.39 -9.96 -15.78
C VAL A 82 19.63 -11.19 -16.65
N ASP A 83 20.84 -11.73 -16.64
CA ASP A 83 21.21 -12.95 -17.35
C ASP A 83 20.45 -14.18 -16.82
N ASP A 84 20.29 -14.32 -15.50
CA ASP A 84 19.50 -15.42 -14.90
C ASP A 84 18.03 -15.36 -15.33
N ILE A 85 17.48 -14.15 -15.41
CA ILE A 85 16.09 -13.92 -15.85
C ILE A 85 15.94 -14.25 -17.33
N ILE A 86 16.87 -13.78 -18.18
CA ILE A 86 16.87 -14.04 -19.62
C ILE A 86 17.03 -15.53 -19.89
N GLN A 87 17.99 -16.21 -19.27
CA GLN A 87 18.18 -17.65 -19.43
C GLN A 87 16.94 -18.44 -19.01
N LYS A 88 16.31 -18.06 -17.90
CA LYS A 88 15.08 -18.71 -17.43
C LYS A 88 13.91 -18.49 -18.40
N ALA A 89 13.76 -17.28 -18.92
CA ALA A 89 12.75 -16.97 -19.92
C ALA A 89 12.99 -17.73 -21.23
N ASN A 90 14.22 -17.77 -21.73
CA ASN A 90 14.59 -18.49 -22.96
C ASN A 90 14.29 -19.98 -22.83
N LYS A 91 14.63 -20.58 -21.69
CA LYS A 91 14.33 -21.99 -21.40
C LYS A 91 12.83 -22.28 -21.38
N GLN A 92 12.02 -21.38 -20.83
CA GLN A 92 10.56 -21.54 -20.80
C GLN A 92 9.94 -21.39 -22.20
N THR A 93 10.40 -20.41 -22.98
CA THR A 93 9.97 -20.20 -24.37
C THR A 93 10.28 -21.42 -25.23
N LEU A 94 11.48 -22.00 -25.09
CA LEU A 94 11.87 -23.21 -25.80
C LEU A 94 11.01 -24.42 -25.42
N ALA A 95 10.68 -24.57 -24.14
CA ALA A 95 9.78 -25.63 -23.69
C ALA A 95 8.39 -25.49 -24.30
N TYR A 96 7.85 -24.27 -24.34
CA TYR A 96 6.55 -24.00 -24.95
C TYR A 96 6.55 -24.23 -26.47
N ALA A 97 7.63 -23.85 -27.17
CA ALA A 97 7.78 -24.12 -28.60
C ALA A 97 7.75 -25.62 -28.90
N LYS A 98 8.44 -26.43 -28.08
CA LYS A 98 8.43 -27.90 -28.19
C LYS A 98 7.05 -28.49 -27.93
N ASP A 99 6.34 -28.00 -26.91
CA ASP A 99 4.97 -28.44 -26.61
C ASP A 99 3.98 -28.11 -27.75
N LEU A 100 4.27 -27.08 -28.55
CA LEU A 100 3.52 -26.71 -29.75
C LEU A 100 3.95 -27.47 -31.02
N GLY A 101 4.90 -28.40 -30.92
CA GLY A 101 5.39 -29.19 -32.06
C GLY A 101 6.42 -28.46 -32.93
N LEU A 102 6.99 -27.35 -32.46
CA LEU A 102 8.09 -26.63 -33.12
C LEU A 102 9.43 -27.22 -32.67
N GLU A 103 9.68 -28.49 -33.02
CA GLU A 103 10.84 -29.26 -32.56
C GLU A 103 12.18 -28.73 -33.10
N GLU A 104 12.16 -27.95 -34.18
CA GLU A 104 13.34 -27.37 -34.83
C GLU A 104 13.81 -26.05 -34.20
N VAL A 105 13.06 -25.48 -33.25
CA VAL A 105 13.45 -24.22 -32.61
C VAL A 105 14.59 -24.48 -31.63
N GLU A 106 15.72 -23.80 -31.85
CA GLU A 106 16.91 -23.89 -31.02
C GLU A 106 17.09 -22.64 -30.14
N HIS A 107 18.05 -22.70 -29.22
CA HIS A 107 18.33 -21.59 -28.30
C HIS A 107 18.80 -20.32 -29.05
N ASP A 108 19.59 -20.50 -30.11
CA ASP A 108 20.11 -19.41 -30.94
C ASP A 108 18.99 -18.65 -31.68
N ASP A 109 17.90 -19.33 -32.05
CA ASP A 109 16.74 -18.69 -32.68
C ASP A 109 16.05 -17.71 -31.71
N ILE A 110 15.97 -18.08 -30.44
CA ILE A 110 15.37 -17.26 -29.39
C ILE A 110 16.26 -16.05 -29.07
N GLU A 111 17.58 -16.21 -29.06
CA GLU A 111 18.52 -15.11 -28.88
C GLU A 111 18.49 -14.12 -30.06
N GLN A 112 18.38 -14.62 -31.30
CA GLN A 112 18.24 -13.78 -32.49
C GLN A 112 16.94 -12.95 -32.48
N LEU A 113 15.83 -13.51 -31.98
CA LEU A 113 14.57 -12.77 -31.79
C LEU A 113 14.70 -11.65 -30.76
N GLN A 114 15.51 -11.84 -29.71
CA GLN A 114 15.78 -10.81 -28.71
C GLN A 114 16.67 -9.70 -29.27
N SER A 115 17.67 -10.05 -30.08
CA SER A 115 18.55 -9.10 -30.78
C SER A 115 17.81 -8.25 -31.83
N HIS A 116 16.78 -8.80 -32.48
CA HIS A 116 16.00 -8.10 -33.51
C HIS A 116 14.84 -7.27 -32.96
N ARG A 117 14.74 -7.10 -31.63
CA ARG A 117 13.82 -6.13 -31.02
C ARG A 117 14.39 -4.70 -31.14
N GLN A 118 14.72 -4.26 -32.35
CA GLN A 118 14.56 -2.84 -32.65
C GLN A 118 13.07 -2.61 -32.80
N GLU A 119 12.49 -1.80 -31.91
CA GLU A 119 11.14 -1.30 -32.14
C GLU A 119 11.15 -0.60 -33.49
N LEU A 120 10.29 -1.03 -34.44
CA LEU A 120 10.06 -0.32 -35.69
C LEU A 120 9.95 1.16 -35.36
N THR A 121 10.82 1.97 -35.94
CA THR A 121 10.80 3.41 -35.68
C THR A 121 9.43 3.94 -36.13
N ASN A 122 9.02 5.08 -35.57
CA ASN A 122 7.74 5.68 -35.97
C ASN A 122 7.67 5.88 -37.50
N GLU A 123 8.82 6.06 -38.16
CA GLU A 123 8.96 6.19 -39.61
C GLU A 123 8.64 4.86 -40.32
N ASP A 124 9.22 3.74 -39.88
CA ASP A 124 8.93 2.41 -40.45
C ASP A 124 7.45 2.00 -40.29
N GLN A 125 6.81 2.42 -39.18
CA GLN A 125 5.37 2.18 -38.95
C GLN A 125 4.46 3.04 -39.83
N ILE A 126 4.92 4.20 -40.27
CA ILE A 126 4.18 5.08 -41.20
C ILE A 126 4.25 4.50 -42.61
N GLU A 127 5.42 4.01 -43.04
CA GLU A 127 5.63 3.42 -44.37
C GLU A 127 4.79 2.15 -44.57
N MET A 128 4.76 1.25 -43.57
CA MET A 128 3.91 0.05 -43.61
C MET A 128 2.40 0.34 -43.66
N LYS A 129 1.96 1.52 -43.16
CA LYS A 129 0.55 1.94 -43.27
C LYS A 129 0.22 2.56 -44.62
N ALA A 130 1.23 3.10 -45.32
CA ALA A 130 1.08 3.66 -46.66
C ALA A 130 1.04 2.56 -47.74
N GLU A 131 1.74 1.44 -47.56
CA GLU A 131 1.74 0.33 -48.53
C GLU A 131 0.47 -0.55 -48.48
N LYS A 132 -0.40 -0.37 -47.48
CA LYS A 132 -1.67 -1.12 -47.34
C LYS A 132 -2.91 -0.34 -47.80
N GLN A 133 -2.75 0.77 -48.50
CA GLN A 133 -3.82 1.53 -49.19
C GLN A 133 -3.64 1.46 -50.70
#